data_AF-A0A7K3H683-F1
#
_entry.id   AF-A0A7K3H683-F1
#
_cell.length_a   1.000
_cell.length_b   1.000
_cell.length_c   1.000
_cell.angle_alpha   90.00
_cell.angle_beta   90.00
_cell.angle_gamma   90.00
#
_symmetry.space_group_name_H-M   'P 1'
#
loop_
_entity.id
_entity.type
_entity.pdbx_description
1 polymer ?
#
loop_
_entity_poly.entity_id
_entity_poly.type
_entity_poly.pdbx_seq_one_letter_code
_entity_poly.pdbx_strand_id
1 'polypeptide(L)'
;MPRWKVLPEELDPQIREFTGQLRRIVELSGLGVGSVADRTGYSKTSWDRYLNGRLLPPLGAVVALAEVTGYATGPLTAQWERAEAAWARAEAGHDPAAEQ
;
A
#
# COMPACT_ATOMS: atom_id res chain seq x y z
N MET A 1 -18.57 -0.15 3.34
CA MET A 1 -17.30 -0.91 3.43
C MET A 1 -16.71 -1.06 2.03
N PRO A 2 -15.41 -0.80 1.85
CA PRO A 2 -14.75 -0.88 0.55
C PRO A 2 -14.76 -2.31 0.00
N ARG A 3 -15.15 -2.49 -1.26
CA ARG A 3 -15.13 -3.80 -1.93
C ARG A 3 -13.78 -3.97 -2.61
N TRP A 4 -12.85 -4.63 -1.90
CA TRP A 4 -11.49 -4.82 -2.40
C TRP A 4 -11.43 -5.76 -3.60
N LYS A 5 -10.51 -5.47 -4.53
CA LYS A 5 -10.15 -6.42 -5.60
C LYS A 5 -9.20 -7.48 -5.07
N VAL A 6 -9.18 -8.65 -5.69
CA VAL A 6 -8.16 -9.67 -5.43
C VAL A 6 -6.78 -9.08 -5.75
N LEU A 7 -5.80 -9.32 -4.87
CA LEU A 7 -4.43 -8.88 -5.09
C LEU A 7 -3.77 -9.74 -6.17
N PRO A 8 -2.90 -9.16 -7.02
CA PRO A 8 -2.20 -9.90 -8.08
C PRO A 8 -1.49 -11.14 -7.53
N GLU A 9 -1.67 -12.30 -8.15
CA GLU A 9 -1.10 -13.59 -7.69
C GLU A 9 0.43 -13.59 -7.69
N GLU A 10 1.03 -12.86 -8.62
CA GLU A 10 2.48 -12.64 -8.74
C GLU A 10 3.08 -11.68 -7.70
N LEU A 11 2.25 -11.01 -6.90
CA LEU A 11 2.72 -10.04 -5.91
C LEU A 11 3.51 -10.75 -4.80
N ASP A 12 4.72 -10.27 -4.51
CA ASP A 12 5.55 -10.79 -3.43
C ASP A 12 4.76 -10.89 -2.11
N PRO A 13 4.90 -12.00 -1.35
CA PRO A 13 4.16 -12.22 -0.11
C PRO A 13 4.25 -11.07 0.90
N GLN A 14 5.40 -10.41 1.01
CA GLN A 14 5.58 -9.29 1.95
C GLN A 14 4.77 -8.06 1.51
N ILE A 15 4.72 -7.79 0.22
CA ILE A 15 3.96 -6.67 -0.35
C ILE A 15 2.45 -6.95 -0.24
N ARG A 16 2.05 -8.21 -0.48
CA ARG A 16 0.67 -8.68 -0.31
C ARG A 16 0.20 -8.54 1.14
N GLU A 17 1.02 -8.98 2.10
CA GLU A 17 0.73 -8.84 3.53
C GLU A 17 0.56 -7.37 3.91
N PHE A 18 1.50 -6.53 3.51
CA PHE A 18 1.46 -5.10 3.80
C PHE A 18 0.22 -4.42 3.20
N THR A 19 -0.13 -4.74 1.95
CA THR A 19 -1.35 -4.21 1.31
C THR A 19 -2.62 -4.69 2.04
N GLY A 20 -2.64 -5.94 2.52
CA GLY A 20 -3.69 -6.46 3.38
C GLY A 20 -3.83 -5.67 4.68
N GLN A 21 -2.71 -5.29 5.30
CA GLN A 21 -2.72 -4.47 6.52
C GLN A 21 -3.29 -3.08 6.25
N LEU A 22 -2.91 -2.42 5.16
CA LEU A 22 -3.47 -1.10 4.79
C LEU A 22 -4.98 -1.17 4.57
N ARG A 23 -5.46 -2.20 3.86
CA ARG A 23 -6.90 -2.45 3.67
C ARG A 23 -7.63 -2.60 4.99
N ARG A 24 -7.07 -3.38 5.92
CA ARG A 24 -7.64 -3.59 7.26
C ARG A 24 -7.70 -2.29 8.06
N ILE A 25 -6.66 -1.45 8.01
CA ILE A 25 -6.67 -0.14 8.67
C ILE A 25 -7.81 0.73 8.13
N VAL A 26 -7.99 0.78 6.80
CA VAL A 26 -9.10 1.52 6.19
C VAL A 26 -10.46 0.95 6.61
N GLU A 27 -10.64 -0.36 6.61
CA GLU A 27 -11.88 -1.01 7.04
C GLU A 27 -12.23 -0.72 8.51
N LEU A 28 -11.25 -0.82 9.41
CA LEU A 28 -11.44 -0.54 10.84
C LEU A 28 -11.69 0.94 11.12
N SER A 29 -11.17 1.84 10.30
CA SER A 29 -11.40 3.28 10.44
C SER A 29 -12.84 3.70 10.09
N GLY A 30 -13.60 2.85 9.40
CA GLY A 30 -14.92 3.19 8.85
C GLY A 30 -14.88 4.16 7.67
N LEU A 31 -13.69 4.59 7.23
CA LEU A 31 -13.51 5.51 6.11
C LEU A 31 -13.65 4.78 4.76
N GLY A 32 -14.24 5.47 3.79
CA GLY A 32 -14.12 5.08 2.39
C GLY A 32 -12.80 5.56 1.79
N VAL A 33 -12.38 4.95 0.67
CA VAL A 33 -11.15 5.34 -0.06
C VAL A 33 -11.16 6.81 -0.46
N GLY A 34 -12.33 7.39 -0.78
CA GLY A 34 -12.47 8.82 -1.04
C GLY A 34 -12.09 9.66 0.19
N SER A 35 -12.66 9.37 1.35
CA SER A 35 -12.35 10.08 2.60
C SER A 35 -10.89 9.94 3.03
N VAL A 36 -10.27 8.77 2.78
CA VAL A 36 -8.83 8.59 3.00
C VAL A 36 -8.03 9.49 2.06
N ALA A 37 -8.40 9.56 0.78
CA ALA A 37 -7.77 10.45 -0.19
C ALA A 37 -7.85 11.92 0.25
N ASP A 38 -9.04 12.40 0.61
CA ASP A 38 -9.26 13.78 1.08
C ASP A 38 -8.43 14.11 2.34
N ARG A 39 -8.37 13.19 3.32
CA ARG A 39 -7.69 13.43 4.59
C ARG A 39 -6.17 13.32 4.52
N THR A 40 -5.65 12.51 3.60
CA THR A 40 -4.20 12.28 3.44
C THR A 40 -3.56 13.20 2.40
N GLY A 41 -4.37 13.91 1.60
CA GLY A 41 -3.89 14.78 0.52
C GLY A 41 -3.45 14.05 -0.75
N TYR A 42 -3.64 12.73 -0.82
CA TYR A 42 -3.36 11.92 -2.02
C TYR A 42 -4.63 11.68 -2.84
N SER A 43 -4.49 11.51 -4.16
CA SER A 43 -5.64 11.24 -5.01
C SER A 43 -6.29 9.87 -4.72
N LYS A 44 -7.61 9.77 -4.94
CA LYS A 44 -8.34 8.49 -4.86
C LYS A 44 -7.75 7.43 -5.79
N THR A 45 -7.28 7.84 -6.97
CA THR A 45 -6.63 6.93 -7.94
C THR A 45 -5.31 6.38 -7.41
N SER A 46 -4.50 7.20 -6.74
CA SER A 46 -3.27 6.76 -6.07
C SER A 46 -3.60 5.72 -5.00
N TRP A 47 -4.57 6.02 -4.12
CA TRP A 47 -5.03 5.07 -3.11
C TRP A 47 -5.60 3.78 -3.68
N ASP A 48 -6.34 3.83 -4.80
CA ASP A 48 -6.83 2.62 -5.47
C ASP A 48 -5.67 1.74 -5.96
N ARG A 49 -4.61 2.34 -6.54
CA ARG A 49 -3.43 1.58 -6.97
C ARG A 49 -2.70 0.95 -5.78
N TYR A 50 -2.50 1.70 -4.70
CA TYR A 50 -1.84 1.20 -3.49
C TYR A 50 -2.64 0.07 -2.84
N LEU A 51 -3.92 0.31 -2.60
CA LEU A 51 -4.81 -0.66 -1.95
C LEU A 51 -5.14 -1.84 -2.86
N ASN A 52 -4.83 -1.79 -4.16
CA ASN A 52 -4.94 -2.96 -5.05
C ASN A 52 -3.60 -3.66 -5.31
N GLY A 53 -2.53 -3.27 -4.60
CA GLY A 53 -1.20 -3.89 -4.73
C GLY A 53 -0.56 -3.65 -6.09
N ARG A 54 -1.00 -2.62 -6.83
CA ARG A 54 -0.43 -2.25 -8.13
C ARG A 54 0.80 -1.36 -8.01
N LEU A 55 0.91 -0.64 -6.91
CA LEU A 55 2.06 0.20 -6.56
C LEU A 55 2.25 0.11 -5.05
N LEU A 56 3.50 0.14 -4.60
CA LEU A 56 3.80 0.36 -3.19
C LEU A 56 3.53 1.85 -2.85
N PRO A 57 2.74 2.17 -1.81
CA PRO A 57 2.57 3.56 -1.38
C PRO A 57 3.91 4.12 -0.86
N PRO A 58 4.21 5.41 -1.12
CA PRO A 58 5.36 6.06 -0.50
C PRO A 58 5.17 6.14 1.02
N LEU A 59 6.27 6.16 1.78
CA LEU A 59 6.23 6.23 3.24
C LEU A 59 5.34 7.37 3.77
N GLY A 60 5.37 8.54 3.12
CA GLY A 60 4.50 9.67 3.48
C GLY A 60 3.01 9.36 3.43
N ALA A 61 2.56 8.57 2.45
CA ALA A 61 1.16 8.14 2.35
C ALA A 61 0.81 7.14 3.46
N VAL A 62 1.74 6.26 3.82
CA VAL A 62 1.58 5.27 4.89
C VAL A 62 1.46 5.95 6.25
N VAL A 63 2.33 6.92 6.53
CA VAL A 63 2.29 7.73 7.75
C VAL A 63 1.00 8.54 7.81
N ALA A 64 0.64 9.24 6.73
CA ALA A 64 -0.61 10.00 6.67
C ALA A 64 -1.84 9.13 6.92
N LEU A 65 -1.88 7.90 6.36
CA LEU A 65 -2.97 6.95 6.64
C LEU A 65 -3.03 6.59 8.11
N ALA A 66 -1.89 6.27 8.73
CA ALA A 66 -1.85 5.94 10.15
C ALA A 66 -2.37 7.09 11.01
N GLU A 67 -1.95 8.33 10.74
CA GLU A 67 -2.39 9.51 11.47
C GLU A 67 -3.90 9.75 11.34
N VAL A 68 -4.46 9.73 10.13
CA VAL A 68 -5.90 10.02 9.91
C VAL A 68 -6.83 8.92 10.39
N THR A 69 -6.30 7.72 10.63
CA THR A 69 -7.03 6.56 11.16
C THR A 69 -6.74 6.27 12.63
N GLY A 70 -5.79 7.00 13.25
CA GLY A 70 -5.36 6.76 14.62
C GLY A 70 -4.55 5.46 14.81
N TYR A 71 -4.01 4.90 13.74
CA TYR A 71 -3.16 3.71 13.78
C TYR A 71 -1.73 4.05 14.21
N ALA A 72 -1.04 3.11 14.86
CA ALA A 72 0.34 3.32 15.31
C ALA A 72 1.31 3.38 14.11
N THR A 73 2.03 4.50 13.97
CA THR A 73 2.97 4.74 12.86
C THR A 73 4.18 3.81 12.90
N GLY A 74 4.87 3.70 14.04
CA GLY A 74 6.13 2.94 14.15
C GLY A 74 6.06 1.48 13.67
N PRO A 75 5.10 0.66 14.14
CA PRO A 75 4.94 -0.70 13.64
C PRO A 75 4.58 -0.76 12.15
N LEU A 76 3.81 0.21 11.66
CA LEU A 76 3.40 0.27 10.25
C LEU A 76 4.58 0.65 9.35
N THR A 77 5.42 1.59 9.75
CA THR A 77 6.62 1.98 9.01
C THR A 77 7.62 0.83 8.97
N ALA A 78 7.81 0.10 10.07
CA ALA A 78 8.66 -1.09 10.09
C ALA A 78 8.18 -2.21 9.14
N GLN A 79 6.87 -2.36 8.97
CA GLN A 79 6.31 -3.28 7.97
C GLN A 79 6.49 -2.75 6.54
N TRP A 80 6.34 -1.44 6.34
CA TRP A 80 6.59 -0.80 5.05
C TRP A 80 8.02 -1.01 4.57
N GLU A 81 9.03 -0.88 5.43
CA GLU A 81 10.44 -1.10 5.06
C GLU A 81 10.68 -2.50 4.48
N ARG A 82 10.03 -3.53 5.05
CA ARG A 82 10.13 -4.90 4.52
C ARG A 82 9.44 -5.05 3.16
N ALA A 83 8.29 -4.40 2.99
CA ALA A 83 7.58 -4.40 1.71
C ALA A 83 8.34 -3.60 0.64
N GLU A 84 9.00 -2.52 1.01
CA GLU A 84 9.85 -1.70 0.13
C GLU A 84 11.06 -2.50 -0.35
N ALA A 85 11.77 -3.17 0.56
CA ALA A 85 12.87 -4.06 0.20
C ALA A 85 12.42 -5.23 -0.71
N ALA A 86 11.19 -5.72 -0.53
CA ALA A 86 10.61 -6.72 -1.44
C ALA A 86 10.27 -6.15 -2.81
N TRP A 87 9.71 -4.94 -2.84
CA TRP A 87 9.38 -4.23 -4.08
C TRP A 87 10.65 -3.93 -4.89
N ALA A 88 11.71 -3.41 -4.26
CA ALA A 88 12.99 -3.13 -4.91
C ALA A 88 13.63 -4.40 -5.50
N ARG A 89 13.53 -5.55 -4.81
CA ARG A 89 14.00 -6.84 -5.33
C ARG A 89 13.20 -7.31 -6.55
N ALA A 90 11.88 -7.13 -6.52
CA ALA A 90 11.01 -7.48 -7.64
C ALA A 90 11.28 -6.61 -8.87
N GLU A 91 11.48 -5.29 -8.68
CA GLU A 91 11.84 -4.37 -9.77
C GLU A 91 13.23 -4.68 -10.35
N ALA A 92 14.23 -4.96 -9.50
CA ALA A 92 15.57 -5.35 -9.96
C ALA A 92 15.58 -6.70 -10.69
N GLY A 93 14.66 -7.61 -10.36
CA GLY A 93 14.47 -8.88 -11.08
C GLY A 93 13.65 -8.75 -12.37
N HIS A 94 13.00 -7.61 -12.59
CA HIS A 94 12.22 -7.30 -13.79
C HIS A 94 13.01 -6.45 -14.81
N ASP A 95 14.34 -6.37 -14.68
CA ASP A 95 15.19 -5.64 -15.61
C ASP A 95 15.06 -6.20 -17.04
N PRO A 96 14.55 -5.41 -18.01
CA PRO A 96 14.46 -5.81 -19.40
C PRO A 96 15.70 -5.40 -20.22
N ALA A 97 16.90 -5.21 -19.63
CA ALA A 97 18.14 -5.03 -20.38
C ALA A 97 18.68 -6.34 -21.02
N ALA A 98 17.75 -7.21 -21.43
CA ALA A 98 17.95 -8.35 -22.29
C ALA A 98 16.86 -8.41 -23.38
N GLU A 99 16.51 -7.27 -23.98
CA GLU A 99 16.05 -7.27 -25.37
C GLU A 99 16.99 -6.40 -26.20
N GLN A 100 17.75 -7.08 -27.05
CA GLN A 100 18.60 -6.55 -28.12
C GLN A 100 17.78 -6.11 -29.32
#